data_AF-A0A6M8B5E4-F1
#
_entry.id   AF-A0A6M8B5E4-F1
#
_cell.length_a   1.000
_cell.length_b   1.000
_cell.length_c   1.000
_cell.angle_alpha   90.00
_cell.angle_beta   90.00
_cell.angle_gamma   90.00
#
_symmetry.space_group_name_H-M   'P 1'
#
loop_
_entity.id
_entity.type
_entity.pdbx_description
1 polymer ?
#
loop_
_entity_poly.entity_id
_entity_poly.type
_entity_poly.pdbx_seq_one_letter_code
_entity_poly.pdbx_strand_id
1 'polypeptide(L)'
;MQSLNPASPSGLPNLPSSTLPTVEILELRTDYRSCHIVLPDSNERTAAIALAGEYYSFFRVEKSEARAQSICAKLMQRGHRPVITRVPKGFVVWTLEPNAQLATQATSARLSDTSSSLNSSTGAPSEKAATDAPVAPYRILVSPDQYKFCNIRVPDLDKRLMAICVDGLFYSLFKTLEDVQQAVQIVKKLNYRGNETIITKNAKGYSLWVLEPDARMD
;
A
#
# COMPACT_ATOMS: atom_id res chain seq x y z
N MET A 1 47.36 -64.10 14.79
CA MET A 1 47.53 -63.09 13.73
C MET A 1 46.32 -62.18 13.78
N GLN A 2 46.47 -61.01 14.39
CA GLN A 2 45.39 -60.07 14.71
C GLN A 2 45.08 -59.19 13.49
N SER A 3 43.79 -58.94 13.30
CA SER A 3 43.19 -58.11 12.25
C SER A 3 43.40 -56.63 12.54
N LEU A 4 43.80 -55.84 11.54
CA LEU A 4 43.98 -54.39 11.62
C LEU A 4 43.28 -53.72 10.44
N ASN A 5 42.39 -52.77 10.78
CA ASN A 5 42.06 -51.48 10.15
C ASN A 5 40.54 -51.19 10.24
N PRO A 6 40.06 -49.93 10.19
CA PRO A 6 40.78 -48.63 10.19
C PRO A 6 40.24 -47.62 11.23
N ALA A 7 41.01 -46.57 11.54
CA ALA A 7 40.52 -45.38 12.24
C ALA A 7 40.52 -44.19 11.26
N SER A 8 39.32 -43.70 10.91
CA SER A 8 39.13 -42.40 10.23
C SER A 8 38.90 -41.31 11.28
N PRO A 9 39.56 -40.15 11.19
CA PRO A 9 39.18 -38.97 11.96
C PRO A 9 38.34 -38.05 11.07
N SER A 10 37.03 -37.98 11.31
CA SER A 10 36.15 -36.98 10.69
C SER A 10 35.34 -36.28 11.76
N GLY A 11 36.05 -35.47 12.56
CA GLY A 11 35.45 -34.47 13.43
C GLY A 11 35.47 -33.11 12.74
N LEU A 12 34.47 -32.82 11.92
CA LEU A 12 34.13 -31.44 11.59
C LEU A 12 33.22 -30.91 12.70
N PRO A 13 33.55 -29.79 13.36
CA PRO A 13 32.60 -29.14 14.24
C PRO A 13 31.45 -28.57 13.39
N ASN A 14 30.23 -29.01 13.73
CA ASN A 14 28.99 -28.44 13.23
C ASN A 14 28.99 -26.94 13.54
N LEU A 15 29.21 -26.11 12.52
CA LEU A 15 28.93 -24.67 12.58
C LEU A 15 27.41 -24.51 12.81
N PRO A 16 26.97 -23.67 13.76
CA PRO A 16 25.55 -23.35 13.88
C PRO A 16 25.12 -22.72 12.55
N SER A 17 24.14 -23.35 11.89
CA SER A 17 23.47 -22.76 10.74
C SER A 17 23.00 -21.38 11.17
N SER A 18 23.61 -20.34 10.60
CA SER A 18 23.28 -18.94 10.88
C SER A 18 21.79 -18.76 10.61
N THR A 19 20.97 -18.78 11.66
CA THR A 19 19.58 -18.36 11.59
C THR A 19 19.61 -16.91 11.18
N LEU A 20 19.41 -16.66 9.88
CA LEU A 20 19.22 -15.33 9.35
C LEU A 20 18.11 -14.66 10.17
N PRO A 21 18.25 -13.37 10.53
CA PRO A 21 17.19 -12.65 11.20
C PRO A 21 15.92 -12.79 10.35
N THR A 22 14.93 -13.47 10.90
CA THR A 22 13.67 -13.71 10.22
C THR A 22 12.91 -12.40 10.24
N VAL A 23 12.80 -11.77 9.07
CA VAL A 23 12.03 -10.55 8.91
C VAL A 23 10.55 -10.92 8.85
N GLU A 24 9.76 -10.29 9.70
CA GLU A 24 8.33 -10.53 9.80
C GLU A 24 7.64 -10.14 8.47
N ILE A 25 6.86 -11.07 7.95
CA ILE A 25 6.02 -10.85 6.76
C ILE A 25 4.61 -10.56 7.28
N LEU A 26 4.18 -9.32 7.12
CA LEU A 26 2.83 -8.88 7.39
C LEU A 26 1.93 -9.39 6.25
N GLU A 27 1.19 -10.45 6.54
CA GLU A 27 0.32 -11.11 5.55
C GLU A 27 -1.02 -10.38 5.39
N LEU A 28 -1.55 -9.82 6.47
CA LEU A 28 -2.85 -9.15 6.45
C LEU A 28 -2.67 -7.65 6.31
N ARG A 29 -3.47 -7.04 5.43
CA ARG A 29 -3.58 -5.58 5.29
C ARG A 29 -4.08 -4.88 6.56
N THR A 30 -4.59 -5.62 7.53
CA THR A 30 -4.99 -5.09 8.85
C THR A 30 -3.82 -4.90 9.80
N ASP A 31 -2.68 -5.54 9.52
CA ASP A 31 -1.52 -5.52 10.41
C ASP A 31 -0.74 -4.21 10.29
N TYR A 32 -0.98 -3.45 9.22
CA TYR A 32 -0.31 -2.19 8.94
C TYR A 32 -1.27 -1.19 8.32
N ARG A 33 -0.97 0.09 8.51
CA ARG A 33 -1.78 1.18 7.97
C ARG A 33 -1.06 1.86 6.83
N SER A 34 -1.59 1.77 5.61
CA SER A 34 -1.06 2.54 4.48
C SER A 34 -1.21 4.03 4.77
N CYS A 35 -0.13 4.78 4.59
CA CYS A 35 -0.12 6.22 4.79
C CYS A 35 0.89 6.88 3.85
N HIS A 36 1.05 8.18 4.00
CA HIS A 36 2.10 8.90 3.30
C HIS A 36 2.94 9.68 4.29
N ILE A 37 4.24 9.67 4.08
CA ILE A 37 5.21 10.39 4.89
C ILE A 37 5.97 11.41 4.06
N VAL A 38 6.56 12.39 4.74
CA VAL A 38 7.57 13.31 4.24
C VAL A 38 8.86 12.97 4.96
N LEU A 39 9.95 12.89 4.19
CA LEU A 39 11.28 12.69 4.74
C LEU A 39 11.95 14.06 4.96
N PRO A 40 12.77 14.24 5.99
CA PRO A 40 13.44 15.52 6.24
C PRO A 40 14.32 15.95 5.06
N ASP A 41 14.88 14.99 4.32
CA ASP A 41 15.75 15.22 3.18
C ASP A 41 14.98 15.47 1.86
N SER A 42 13.68 15.19 1.86
CA SER A 42 12.82 15.35 0.68
C SER A 42 11.41 15.74 1.11
N ASN A 43 11.01 16.96 0.76
CA ASN A 43 9.64 17.45 0.98
C ASN A 43 8.60 16.75 0.08
N GLU A 44 8.97 15.64 -0.57
CA GLU A 44 8.08 14.84 -1.41
C GLU A 44 7.30 13.81 -0.58
N ARG A 45 6.00 13.74 -0.88
CA ARG A 45 5.09 12.76 -0.28
C ARG A 45 5.45 11.35 -0.76
N THR A 46 5.95 10.53 0.17
CA THR A 46 6.38 9.16 -0.08
C THR A 46 5.35 8.17 0.44
N ALA A 47 5.03 7.15 -0.36
CA ALA A 47 4.14 6.07 0.05
C ALA A 47 4.80 5.26 1.18
N ALA A 48 4.05 5.04 2.26
CA ALA A 48 4.56 4.42 3.46
C ALA A 48 3.51 3.53 4.10
N ILE A 49 3.96 2.73 5.08
CA ILE A 49 3.09 2.04 6.01
C ILE A 49 3.44 2.49 7.42
N ALA A 50 2.43 2.58 8.29
CA ALA A 50 2.60 2.76 9.71
C ALA A 50 2.38 1.41 10.41
N LEU A 51 3.35 1.02 11.23
CA LEU A 51 3.35 -0.21 12.00
C LEU A 51 3.81 0.12 13.43
N ALA A 52 3.01 -0.20 14.44
CA ALA A 52 3.33 0.05 15.85
C ALA A 52 3.75 1.51 16.17
N GLY A 53 3.25 2.50 15.42
CA GLY A 53 3.60 3.91 15.59
C GLY A 53 4.89 4.34 14.88
N GLU A 54 5.58 3.42 14.22
CA GLU A 54 6.73 3.69 13.36
C GLU A 54 6.30 3.77 11.89
N TYR A 55 7.06 4.52 11.09
CA TYR A 55 6.78 4.70 9.67
C TYR A 55 7.84 4.00 8.82
N TYR A 56 7.38 3.27 7.81
CA TYR A 56 8.24 2.55 6.89
C TYR A 56 7.98 3.01 5.47
N SER A 57 9.03 3.49 4.79
CA SER A 57 8.97 3.92 3.39
C SER A 57 9.01 2.73 2.45
N PHE A 58 8.38 2.88 1.28
CA PHE A 58 8.50 1.90 0.21
C PHE A 58 9.95 1.80 -0.27
N PHE A 59 10.55 0.60 -0.18
CA PHE A 59 11.86 0.35 -0.76
C PHE A 59 11.73 -0.27 -2.16
N ARG A 60 11.14 -1.48 -2.26
CA ARG A 60 10.87 -2.15 -3.55
C ARG A 60 9.94 -3.35 -3.41
N VAL A 61 9.57 -3.96 -4.54
CA VAL A 61 8.79 -5.21 -4.58
C VAL A 61 9.63 -6.35 -5.17
N GLU A 62 9.46 -7.53 -4.59
CA GLU A 62 10.02 -8.79 -5.06
C GLU A 62 8.96 -9.83 -5.37
N LYS A 63 9.20 -10.67 -6.37
CA LYS A 63 8.27 -11.75 -6.73
C LYS A 63 8.39 -12.98 -5.83
N SER A 64 9.51 -13.11 -5.11
CA SER A 64 9.84 -14.30 -4.31
C SER A 64 10.15 -13.88 -2.88
N GLU A 65 9.59 -14.61 -1.92
CA GLU A 65 9.82 -14.44 -0.49
C GLU A 65 11.30 -14.56 -0.13
N ALA A 66 11.97 -15.62 -0.61
CA ALA A 66 13.39 -15.85 -0.36
C ALA A 66 14.26 -14.67 -0.82
N ARG A 67 13.86 -14.02 -1.93
CA ARG A 67 14.55 -12.84 -2.45
C ARG A 67 14.26 -11.60 -1.61
N ALA A 68 13.00 -11.40 -1.19
CA ALA A 68 12.60 -10.35 -0.25
C ALA A 68 13.38 -10.44 1.06
N GLN A 69 13.42 -11.64 1.68
CA GLN A 69 14.19 -11.92 2.89
C GLN A 69 15.68 -11.67 2.71
N SER A 70 16.27 -12.10 1.58
CA SER A 70 17.68 -11.83 1.28
C SER A 70 18.01 -10.35 1.19
N ILE A 71 17.09 -9.52 0.69
CA ILE A 71 17.25 -8.06 0.65
C ILE A 71 17.14 -7.48 2.04
N CYS A 72 16.16 -7.93 2.82
CA CYS A 72 16.00 -7.49 4.20
C CYS A 72 17.24 -7.83 5.03
N ALA A 73 17.80 -9.02 4.90
CA ALA A 73 19.06 -9.39 5.55
C ALA A 73 20.22 -8.43 5.19
N LYS A 74 20.33 -8.03 3.91
CA LYS A 74 21.34 -7.05 3.46
C LYS A 74 21.09 -5.65 4.01
N LEU A 75 19.82 -5.23 4.12
CA LEU A 75 19.45 -3.95 4.71
C LEU A 75 19.74 -3.93 6.21
N MET A 76 19.46 -5.02 6.92
CA MET A 76 19.80 -5.19 8.34
C MET A 76 21.30 -5.14 8.60
N GLN A 77 22.12 -5.76 7.73
CA GLN A 77 23.58 -5.65 7.81
C GLN A 77 24.10 -4.21 7.68
N ARG A 78 23.34 -3.33 7.01
CA ARG A 78 23.64 -1.90 6.87
C ARG A 78 23.05 -1.05 7.99
N GLY A 79 22.39 -1.66 8.97
CA GLY A 79 21.77 -0.97 10.10
C GLY A 79 20.33 -0.49 9.85
N HIS A 80 19.72 -0.83 8.72
CA HIS A 80 18.31 -0.51 8.47
C HIS A 80 17.39 -1.56 9.12
N ARG A 81 16.15 -1.18 9.42
CA ARG A 81 15.12 -2.09 9.94
C ARG A 81 14.01 -2.26 8.90
N PRO A 82 14.12 -3.29 8.03
CA PRO A 82 13.11 -3.52 7.02
C PRO A 82 11.99 -4.43 7.54
N VAL A 83 10.79 -4.27 6.98
CA VAL A 83 9.66 -5.20 7.13
C VAL A 83 9.15 -5.61 5.76
N ILE A 84 8.41 -6.71 5.70
CA ILE A 84 7.84 -7.21 4.44
C ILE A 84 6.32 -7.21 4.54
N THR A 85 5.62 -6.77 3.50
CA THR A 85 4.17 -7.01 3.37
C THR A 85 3.88 -7.88 2.15
N ARG A 86 2.88 -8.76 2.24
CA ARG A 86 2.41 -9.55 1.10
C ARG A 86 1.44 -8.73 0.24
N VAL A 87 1.62 -8.76 -1.07
CA VAL A 87 0.73 -8.12 -2.05
C VAL A 87 0.38 -9.11 -3.17
N PRO A 88 -0.71 -8.90 -3.93
CA PRO A 88 -1.13 -9.84 -4.98
C PRO A 88 -0.05 -10.15 -6.03
N LYS A 89 0.96 -9.28 -6.20
CA LYS A 89 2.05 -9.43 -7.16
C LYS A 89 3.40 -9.86 -6.56
N GLY A 90 3.46 -10.15 -5.25
CA GLY A 90 4.69 -10.56 -4.56
C GLY A 90 4.80 -10.02 -3.14
N PHE A 91 5.99 -9.56 -2.77
CA PHE A 91 6.38 -9.13 -1.43
C PHE A 91 6.99 -7.74 -1.51
N VAL A 92 6.43 -6.79 -0.78
CA VAL A 92 6.97 -5.42 -0.69
C VAL A 92 7.93 -5.36 0.47
N VAL A 93 9.14 -4.89 0.23
CA VAL A 93 10.11 -4.54 1.27
C VAL A 93 9.92 -3.08 1.62
N TRP A 94 9.74 -2.81 2.90
CA TRP A 94 9.64 -1.47 3.48
C TRP A 94 10.84 -1.22 4.38
N THR A 95 11.28 0.03 4.50
CA THR A 95 12.42 0.41 5.33
C THR A 95 11.97 1.39 6.40
N LEU A 96 12.33 1.15 7.66
CA LEU A 96 12.04 2.08 8.75
C LEU A 96 12.67 3.45 8.49
N GLU A 97 11.86 4.49 8.60
CA GLU A 97 12.27 5.88 8.51
C GLU A 97 12.04 6.56 9.87
N PRO A 98 13.04 6.58 10.76
CA PRO A 98 12.85 7.07 12.13
C PRO A 98 12.55 8.58 12.19
N ASN A 99 12.92 9.32 11.14
CA ASN A 99 12.72 10.77 11.04
C ASN A 99 11.54 11.13 10.14
N ALA A 100 10.78 10.15 9.66
CA ALA A 100 9.63 10.42 8.81
C ALA A 100 8.52 11.11 9.59
N GLN A 101 7.93 12.13 8.97
CA GLN A 101 6.73 12.79 9.47
C GLN A 101 5.56 12.40 8.59
N LEU A 102 4.40 12.17 9.20
CA LEU A 102 3.18 11.96 8.45
C LEU A 102 2.93 13.18 7.56
N ALA A 103 2.61 12.96 6.30
CA ALA A 103 2.38 14.02 5.33
C ALA A 103 1.02 14.70 5.57
N THR A 104 0.86 15.36 6.72
CA THR A 104 -0.24 16.27 6.97
C THR A 104 0.00 17.49 6.10
N GLN A 105 -0.86 17.77 5.12
CA GLN A 105 -0.71 19.01 4.35
C GLN A 105 -0.95 20.20 5.28
N ALA A 106 0.12 20.79 5.81
CA ALA A 106 0.08 22.07 6.50
C ALA A 106 -0.17 23.18 5.46
N THR A 107 -1.36 23.74 5.59
CA THR A 107 -2.00 24.85 4.89
C THR A 107 -1.20 26.15 4.79
N SER A 108 -1.40 26.85 3.68
CA SER A 108 -1.41 28.33 3.64
C SER A 108 -2.66 28.73 2.82
N ALA A 109 -3.84 28.79 3.44
CA ALA A 109 -4.46 29.95 4.09
C ALA A 109 -5.12 30.94 3.11
N ARG A 110 -6.45 30.85 2.98
CA ARG A 110 -7.37 31.98 2.73
C ARG A 110 -8.81 31.61 3.11
N LEU A 111 -9.26 32.23 4.20
CA LEU A 111 -10.55 32.86 4.52
C LEU A 111 -11.91 32.19 4.16
N SER A 112 -12.87 32.52 5.03
CA SER A 112 -14.33 32.41 4.96
C SER A 112 -14.93 31.01 5.14
N ASP A 113 -15.55 30.69 6.28
CA ASP A 113 -16.81 31.19 6.84
C ASP A 113 -18.04 30.41 6.36
N THR A 114 -18.76 29.89 7.36
CA THR A 114 -20.20 29.61 7.44
C THR A 114 -20.84 28.43 6.68
N SER A 115 -21.37 27.51 7.52
CA SER A 115 -22.77 27.03 7.53
C SER A 115 -23.18 25.72 6.82
N SER A 116 -23.36 24.69 7.66
CA SER A 116 -24.65 24.01 7.96
C SER A 116 -25.35 23.05 6.98
N SER A 117 -25.51 21.82 7.48
CA SER A 117 -26.74 21.00 7.58
C SER A 117 -27.17 20.00 6.48
N LEU A 118 -27.09 18.73 6.88
CA LEU A 118 -28.15 17.69 6.99
C LEU A 118 -29.08 17.41 5.81
N ASN A 119 -29.05 16.16 5.30
CA ASN A 119 -30.17 15.21 5.39
C ASN A 119 -29.91 13.79 4.80
N SER A 120 -30.48 12.84 5.52
CA SER A 120 -30.71 11.38 5.36
C SER A 120 -31.48 11.04 4.06
N SER A 121 -31.68 9.82 3.52
CA SER A 121 -31.74 8.44 4.07
C SER A 121 -32.05 7.45 2.90
N THR A 122 -31.58 6.20 3.05
CA THR A 122 -32.26 4.91 2.78
C THR A 122 -32.67 4.46 1.36
N GLY A 123 -32.29 3.22 0.99
CA GLY A 123 -33.09 2.32 0.15
C GLY A 123 -32.31 1.46 -0.87
N ALA A 124 -32.05 0.19 -0.54
CA ALA A 124 -31.42 -0.85 -1.38
C ALA A 124 -32.49 -1.56 -2.27
N PRO A 125 -32.29 -2.78 -2.84
CA PRO A 125 -31.10 -3.53 -3.32
C PRO A 125 -31.32 -4.18 -4.73
N SER A 126 -30.32 -4.93 -5.22
CA SER A 126 -30.37 -6.10 -6.16
C SER A 126 -29.72 -5.86 -7.52
N GLU A 127 -29.13 -6.84 -8.21
CA GLU A 127 -28.50 -8.13 -7.87
C GLU A 127 -27.78 -8.57 -9.17
N LYS A 128 -26.52 -9.01 -9.01
CA LYS A 128 -25.68 -9.92 -9.85
C LYS A 128 -25.86 -9.99 -11.39
N ALA A 129 -24.72 -9.88 -12.07
CA ALA A 129 -24.31 -10.85 -13.08
C ALA A 129 -22.78 -10.93 -13.14
N ALA A 130 -22.24 -12.10 -12.79
CA ALA A 130 -20.82 -12.43 -12.87
C ALA A 130 -20.49 -12.94 -14.28
N THR A 131 -19.50 -12.31 -14.93
CA THR A 131 -18.86 -12.87 -16.11
C THR A 131 -17.36 -12.84 -15.88
N ASP A 132 -16.80 -14.04 -15.80
CA ASP A 132 -15.39 -14.37 -15.61
C ASP A 132 -14.57 -13.90 -16.82
N ALA A 133 -13.76 -12.87 -16.60
CA ALA A 133 -12.79 -12.34 -17.55
C ALA A 133 -11.47 -12.14 -16.79
N PRO A 134 -10.30 -12.33 -17.45
CA PRO A 134 -9.00 -12.32 -16.80
C PRO A 134 -8.82 -11.01 -16.03
N VAL A 135 -8.73 -11.12 -14.70
CA VAL A 135 -8.82 -10.01 -13.76
C VAL A 135 -7.71 -8.99 -14.07
N ALA A 136 -8.09 -7.93 -14.78
CA ALA A 136 -7.21 -6.79 -14.97
C ALA A 136 -6.79 -6.31 -13.56
N PRO A 137 -5.50 -6.07 -13.31
CA PRO A 137 -5.00 -5.73 -11.97
C PRO A 137 -5.41 -4.33 -11.51
N TYR A 138 -6.41 -3.74 -12.18
CA TYR A 138 -7.02 -2.45 -11.93
C TYR A 138 -8.45 -2.49 -12.49
N ARG A 139 -9.39 -1.91 -11.75
CA ARG A 139 -10.80 -1.84 -12.14
C ARG A 139 -11.06 -0.50 -12.83
N ILE A 140 -11.64 -0.53 -14.04
CA ILE A 140 -12.12 0.68 -14.71
C ILE A 140 -13.64 0.71 -14.61
N LEU A 141 -14.18 1.72 -13.92
CA LEU A 141 -15.60 1.97 -13.79
C LEU A 141 -16.04 2.94 -14.88
N VAL A 142 -16.93 2.49 -15.75
CA VAL A 142 -17.40 3.26 -16.91
C VAL A 142 -18.80 3.80 -16.69
N SER A 143 -19.62 3.11 -15.88
CA SER A 143 -20.94 3.60 -15.49
C SER A 143 -20.88 4.35 -14.16
N PRO A 144 -21.56 5.51 -14.04
CA PRO A 144 -21.75 6.21 -12.77
C PRO A 144 -22.44 5.36 -11.69
N ASP A 145 -23.25 4.36 -12.05
CA ASP A 145 -23.97 3.52 -11.08
C ASP A 145 -23.03 2.59 -10.29
N GLN A 146 -21.79 2.42 -10.76
CA GLN A 146 -20.79 1.55 -10.14
C GLN A 146 -20.12 2.20 -8.92
N TYR A 147 -20.38 3.48 -8.66
CA TYR A 147 -19.75 4.21 -7.57
C TYR A 147 -20.60 5.39 -7.11
N LYS A 148 -20.37 5.86 -5.89
CA LYS A 148 -21.00 7.09 -5.39
C LYS A 148 -19.94 8.13 -5.11
N PHE A 149 -20.04 9.30 -5.75
CA PHE A 149 -19.24 10.43 -5.33
C PHE A 149 -19.59 10.80 -3.89
N CYS A 150 -18.56 11.01 -3.10
CA CYS A 150 -18.68 11.39 -1.72
C CYS A 150 -17.47 12.21 -1.32
N ASN A 151 -17.48 12.65 -0.08
CA ASN A 151 -16.31 13.23 0.53
C ASN A 151 -15.97 12.44 1.79
N ILE A 152 -14.68 12.34 2.04
CA ILE A 152 -14.15 11.57 3.15
C ILE A 152 -13.16 12.40 3.96
N ARG A 153 -12.94 11.96 5.20
CA ARG A 153 -11.78 12.32 6.01
C ARG A 153 -10.93 11.10 6.24
N VAL A 154 -9.62 11.29 6.21
CA VAL A 154 -8.63 10.27 6.55
C VAL A 154 -7.86 10.73 7.79
N PRO A 155 -7.43 9.82 8.69
CA PRO A 155 -6.79 10.21 9.95
C PRO A 155 -5.45 10.95 9.78
N ASP A 156 -4.77 10.78 8.64
CA ASP A 156 -3.50 11.43 8.33
C ASP A 156 -3.65 12.83 7.72
N LEU A 157 -4.89 13.27 7.51
CA LEU A 157 -5.14 14.51 6.81
C LEU A 157 -6.41 15.20 7.31
N ASP A 158 -6.24 16.39 7.87
CA ASP A 158 -7.35 17.17 8.42
C ASP A 158 -8.32 17.69 7.34
N LYS A 159 -7.89 17.70 6.06
CA LYS A 159 -8.72 18.17 4.95
C LYS A 159 -9.66 17.10 4.43
N ARG A 160 -10.85 17.54 4.04
CA ARG A 160 -11.84 16.75 3.30
C ARG A 160 -11.28 16.39 1.92
N LEU A 161 -11.36 15.11 1.55
CA LEU A 161 -10.94 14.61 0.24
C LEU A 161 -12.17 14.28 -0.61
N MET A 162 -12.11 14.67 -1.88
CA MET A 162 -13.07 14.18 -2.88
C MET A 162 -12.80 12.69 -3.12
N ALA A 163 -13.85 11.89 -3.06
CA ALA A 163 -13.75 10.45 -3.11
C ALA A 163 -14.90 9.82 -3.90
N ILE A 164 -14.72 8.53 -4.18
CA ILE A 164 -15.78 7.63 -4.60
C ILE A 164 -15.92 6.50 -3.59
N CYS A 165 -17.15 6.05 -3.37
CA CYS A 165 -17.46 4.84 -2.62
C CYS A 165 -17.80 3.73 -3.62
N VAL A 166 -17.07 2.61 -3.51
CA VAL A 166 -17.23 1.41 -4.34
C VAL A 166 -17.28 0.22 -3.40
N ASP A 167 -18.37 -0.54 -3.41
CA ASP A 167 -18.54 -1.73 -2.57
C ASP A 167 -18.29 -1.46 -1.07
N GLY A 168 -18.62 -0.26 -0.59
CA GLY A 168 -18.42 0.17 0.80
C GLY A 168 -17.00 0.65 1.14
N LEU A 169 -16.08 0.60 0.18
CA LEU A 169 -14.71 1.10 0.31
C LEU A 169 -14.59 2.51 -0.27
N PHE A 170 -13.80 3.35 0.37
CA PHE A 170 -13.58 4.73 -0.05
C PHE A 170 -12.27 4.88 -0.81
N TYR A 171 -12.33 5.52 -1.97
CA TYR A 171 -11.16 5.82 -2.78
C TYR A 171 -11.06 7.33 -3.01
N SER A 172 -9.94 7.95 -2.63
CA SER A 172 -9.70 9.38 -2.81
C SER A 172 -9.20 9.71 -4.22
N LEU A 173 -9.50 10.90 -4.73
CA LEU A 173 -9.00 11.33 -6.04
C LEU A 173 -7.47 11.53 -5.97
N PHE A 174 -6.74 10.75 -6.77
CA PHE A 174 -5.30 10.93 -6.94
C PHE A 174 -4.99 11.91 -8.08
N LYS A 175 -5.54 11.68 -9.28
CA LYS A 175 -5.29 12.52 -10.46
C LYS A 175 -6.32 12.26 -11.55
N THR A 176 -6.53 13.24 -12.45
CA THR A 176 -7.30 13.06 -13.69
C THR A 176 -6.38 13.24 -14.90
N LEU A 177 -6.55 12.38 -15.91
CA LEU A 177 -5.76 12.35 -17.15
C LEU A 177 -6.69 12.20 -18.36
N GLU A 178 -6.33 12.75 -19.51
CA GLU A 178 -7.13 12.59 -20.74
C GLU A 178 -6.95 11.21 -21.38
N ASP A 179 -5.74 10.65 -21.29
CA ASP A 179 -5.34 9.41 -21.95
C ASP A 179 -5.45 8.18 -21.02
N VAL A 180 -6.17 7.15 -21.50
CA VAL A 180 -6.39 5.89 -20.77
C VAL A 180 -5.11 5.07 -20.58
N GLN A 181 -4.21 5.04 -21.57
CA GLN A 181 -2.95 4.32 -21.47
C GLN A 181 -2.06 4.97 -20.42
N GLN A 182 -2.00 6.30 -20.35
CA GLN A 182 -1.29 7.00 -19.28
C GLN A 182 -1.90 6.70 -17.91
N ALA A 183 -3.23 6.73 -17.80
CA ALA A 183 -3.94 6.37 -16.56
C ALA A 183 -3.59 4.95 -16.10
N VAL A 184 -3.62 3.99 -17.02
CA VAL A 184 -3.24 2.59 -16.78
C VAL A 184 -1.78 2.46 -16.35
N GLN A 185 -0.84 3.20 -16.95
CA GLN A 185 0.56 3.16 -16.57
C GLN A 185 0.79 3.69 -15.15
N ILE A 186 0.12 4.78 -14.77
CA ILE A 186 0.20 5.33 -13.40
C ILE A 186 -0.41 4.34 -12.41
N VAL A 187 -1.59 3.80 -12.69
CA VAL A 187 -2.25 2.80 -11.85
C VAL A 187 -1.39 1.54 -11.69
N LYS A 188 -0.74 1.05 -12.76
CA LYS A 188 0.22 -0.05 -12.66
C LYS A 188 1.36 0.28 -11.71
N LYS A 189 1.89 1.50 -11.74
CA LYS A 189 2.95 1.96 -10.81
C LYS A 189 2.44 2.10 -9.37
N LEU A 190 1.23 2.60 -9.16
CA LEU A 190 0.62 2.71 -7.83
C LEU A 190 0.34 1.33 -7.23
N ASN A 191 -0.23 0.42 -8.02
CA ASN A 191 -0.47 -0.96 -7.60
C ASN A 191 0.82 -1.73 -7.38
N TYR A 192 1.86 -1.42 -8.16
CA TYR A 192 3.20 -1.94 -7.89
C TYR A 192 3.72 -1.50 -6.51
N ARG A 193 3.37 -0.30 -6.03
CA ARG A 193 3.71 0.16 -4.68
C ARG A 193 2.77 -0.35 -3.59
N GLY A 194 1.87 -1.28 -3.91
CA GLY A 194 0.92 -1.85 -2.95
C GLY A 194 -0.34 -1.02 -2.72
N ASN A 195 -0.52 0.10 -3.44
CA ASN A 195 -1.77 0.85 -3.40
C ASN A 195 -2.85 0.08 -4.15
N GLU A 196 -4.09 0.17 -3.68
CA GLU A 196 -5.23 -0.31 -4.45
C GLU A 196 -5.86 0.87 -5.17
N THR A 197 -6.16 0.69 -6.45
CA THR A 197 -6.62 1.79 -7.29
C THR A 197 -7.75 1.41 -8.23
N ILE A 198 -8.57 2.41 -8.51
CA ILE A 198 -9.69 2.36 -9.44
C ILE A 198 -9.53 3.49 -10.46
N ILE A 199 -9.98 3.26 -11.69
CA ILE A 199 -10.09 4.31 -12.71
C ILE A 199 -11.58 4.56 -12.96
N THR A 200 -12.03 5.81 -13.01
CA THR A 200 -13.36 6.15 -13.55
C THR A 200 -13.20 6.92 -14.86
N LYS A 201 -14.08 6.66 -15.83
CA LYS A 201 -14.18 7.50 -17.04
C LYS A 201 -15.11 8.67 -16.75
N ASN A 202 -14.72 9.89 -17.11
CA ASN A 202 -15.52 11.10 -17.01
C ASN A 202 -15.41 11.94 -18.29
N ALA A 203 -16.15 13.04 -18.37
CA ALA A 203 -16.16 13.92 -19.54
C ALA A 203 -14.80 14.57 -19.86
N LYS A 204 -13.90 14.68 -18.87
CA LYS A 204 -12.55 15.24 -19.00
C LYS A 204 -11.47 14.17 -19.18
N GLY A 205 -11.84 12.89 -19.31
CA GLY A 205 -10.92 11.77 -19.45
C GLY A 205 -11.12 10.69 -18.39
N TYR A 206 -10.07 10.38 -17.64
CA TYR A 206 -9.93 9.26 -16.71
C TYR A 206 -9.42 9.75 -15.36
N SER A 207 -10.22 9.58 -14.31
CA SER A 207 -9.81 9.84 -12.93
C SER A 207 -9.26 8.59 -12.28
N LEU A 208 -8.15 8.73 -11.57
CA LEU A 208 -7.48 7.69 -10.82
C LEU A 208 -7.80 7.90 -9.35
N TRP A 209 -8.23 6.83 -8.69
CA TRP A 209 -8.65 6.83 -7.30
C TRP A 209 -7.81 5.83 -6.51
N VAL A 210 -7.39 6.19 -5.30
CA VAL A 210 -6.56 5.35 -4.42
C VAL A 210 -7.37 4.98 -3.19
N LEU A 211 -7.35 3.71 -2.80
CA LEU A 211 -8.06 3.22 -1.62
C LEU A 211 -7.53 3.90 -0.36
N GLU A 212 -8.45 4.40 0.45
CA GLU A 212 -8.18 4.97 1.76
C GLU A 212 -8.83 4.07 2.83
N PRO A 213 -8.08 3.14 3.46
CA PRO A 213 -8.66 2.11 4.33
C PRO A 213 -9.26 2.68 5.62
N ASP A 214 -8.72 3.78 6.13
CA ASP A 214 -9.19 4.43 7.36
C ASP A 214 -10.13 5.61 7.08
N ALA A 215 -10.56 5.76 5.84
CA ALA A 215 -11.46 6.84 5.47
C ALA A 215 -12.81 6.66 6.14
N ARG A 216 -13.34 7.77 6.63
CA ARG A 216 -14.72 7.90 7.07
C ARG A 216 -15.44 8.91 6.20
N MET A 217 -16.69 8.63 5.91
CA MET A 217 -17.57 9.58 5.22
C MET A 217 -17.69 10.86 6.06
N ASP A 218 -17.59 12.01 5.41
CA ASP A 218 -17.77 13.34 6.02
C ASP A 218 -19.11 13.96 5.66
#